data_AF-A0A954IQ36-F1
#
_entry.id   AF-A0A954IQ36-F1
#
_cell.length_a   1.000
_cell.length_b   1.000
_cell.length_c   1.000
_cell.angle_alpha   90.00
_cell.angle_beta   90.00
_cell.angle_gamma   90.00
#
_symmetry.space_group_name_H-M   'P 1'
#
loop_
_entity.id
_entity.type
_entity.pdbx_description
1 polymer ?
#
loop_
_entity_poly.entity_id
_entity_poly.type
_entity_poly.pdbx_seq_one_letter_code
_entity_poly.pdbx_strand_id
1 'polypeptide(L)' 'MKTEVANFGGNVRFSPHESYAPQSEEELLAILKAHTSGKIRAIGRLHSWSEAPECPDVLVDLRHFNSVAIHEENG' A
#
# COMPACT_ATOMS: atom_id res chain seq x y z
N MET A 1 10.62 -13.71 -9.53
CA MET A 1 11.46 -13.53 -8.32
C MET A 1 10.70 -12.55 -7.44
N LYS A 2 10.40 -12.88 -6.17
CA LYS A 2 9.72 -11.93 -5.27
C LYS A 2 10.70 -10.82 -4.89
N THR A 3 10.26 -9.57 -4.90
CA THR A 3 11.08 -8.41 -4.52
C THR A 3 10.97 -8.20 -3.01
N GLU A 4 12.09 -8.21 -2.30
CA GLU A 4 12.12 -7.88 -0.87
C GLU A 4 11.81 -6.40 -0.66
N VAL A 5 10.94 -6.12 0.31
CA VAL A 5 10.63 -4.79 0.81
C VAL A 5 11.20 -4.67 2.21
N ALA A 6 11.91 -3.56 2.47
CA ALA A 6 12.44 -3.23 3.78
C ALA A 6 11.91 -1.86 4.23
N ASN A 7 11.59 -1.74 5.51
CA ASN A 7 11.30 -0.43 6.10
C ASN A 7 12.58 0.43 6.22
N PHE A 8 12.40 1.72 6.50
CA PHE A 8 13.52 2.67 6.66
C PHE A 8 14.55 2.21 7.70
N GLY A 9 14.08 1.65 8.82
CA GLY A 9 14.96 1.15 9.89
C GLY A 9 15.67 -0.17 9.56
N GLY A 10 15.30 -0.86 8.48
CA GLY A 10 15.85 -2.14 8.06
C GLY A 10 15.51 -3.34 8.97
N ASN A 11 14.74 -3.13 10.04
CA ASN A 11 14.34 -4.15 11.01
C ASN A 11 13.06 -4.90 10.61
N VAL A 12 12.26 -4.33 9.70
CA VAL A 12 11.08 -4.98 9.12
C VAL A 12 11.38 -5.28 7.66
N ARG A 13 11.37 -6.56 7.29
CA ARG A 13 11.66 -7.06 5.95
C ARG A 13 10.64 -8.12 5.58
N PHE A 14 10.05 -8.01 4.40
CA PHE A 14 9.02 -8.93 3.94
C PHE A 14 8.97 -8.99 2.42
N SER A 15 8.33 -10.01 1.88
CA SER A 15 8.25 -10.27 0.45
C SER A 15 6.80 -10.56 0.05
N PRO A 16 6.00 -9.54 -0.29
CA PRO A 16 4.63 -9.77 -0.73
C PRO A 16 4.61 -10.65 -1.99
N HIS A 17 3.53 -11.38 -2.19
CA HIS A 17 3.31 -12.14 -3.41
C HIS A 17 3.16 -11.21 -4.62
N GLU A 18 2.40 -10.13 -4.44
CA GLU A 18 2.13 -9.13 -5.47
C GLU A 18 2.23 -7.71 -4.91
N SER A 19 2.72 -6.79 -5.74
CA SER A 19 2.88 -5.38 -5.38
C SER A 19 2.30 -4.49 -6.47
N TYR A 20 1.50 -3.51 -6.07
CA TYR A 20 0.84 -2.57 -6.97
C TYR A 20 1.12 -1.13 -6.55
N ALA A 21 1.20 -0.23 -7.54
CA ALA A 21 1.23 1.22 -7.33
C ALA A 21 0.14 1.86 -8.21
N PRO A 22 -1.14 1.78 -7.81
CA PRO A 22 -2.26 2.27 -8.62
C PRO A 22 -2.13 3.78 -8.88
N GLN A 23 -2.52 4.21 -10.07
CA GLN A 23 -2.52 5.62 -10.47
C GLN A 23 -3.88 6.30 -10.26
N SER A 24 -4.94 5.52 -10.08
CA SER A 24 -6.29 6.02 -9.87
C SER A 24 -7.09 5.16 -8.89
N GLU A 25 -8.19 5.71 -8.38
CA GLU A 25 -9.11 4.98 -7.51
C GLU A 25 -9.70 3.75 -8.21
N GLU A 26 -10.03 3.85 -9.50
CA GLU A 26 -10.57 2.73 -10.29
C GLU A 26 -9.58 1.57 -10.38
N GLU A 27 -8.28 1.85 -10.57
CA GLU A 27 -7.24 0.83 -10.55
C GLU A 27 -7.13 0.18 -9.18
N LEU A 28 -7.18 0.98 -8.10
CA LEU A 28 -7.17 0.47 -6.73
C LEU A 28 -8.36 -0.47 -6.49
N LEU A 29 -9.58 -0.06 -6.86
CA LEU A 29 -10.78 -0.88 -6.72
C LEU A 29 -10.71 -2.17 -7.55
N ALA A 30 -10.12 -2.12 -8.75
CA ALA A 30 -9.88 -3.30 -9.58
C ALA A 30 -8.92 -4.29 -8.90
N ILE A 31 -7.84 -3.81 -8.29
CA ILE A 31 -6.90 -4.63 -7.50
C ILE A 31 -7.64 -5.28 -6.32
N LEU A 32 -8.39 -4.51 -5.54
CA LEU A 32 -9.14 -5.05 -4.40
C LEU A 32 -10.15 -6.13 -4.85
N LYS A 33 -10.80 -5.93 -5.99
CA LYS A 33 -11.76 -6.89 -6.56
C LYS A 33 -11.08 -8.15 -7.12
N ALA A 34 -9.85 -8.05 -7.63
CA ALA A 34 -9.09 -9.22 -8.08
C ALA A 34 -8.62 -10.08 -6.89
N HIS A 35 -8.41 -9.45 -5.72
CA HIS A 35 -7.89 -10.07 -4.50
C HIS A 35 -8.95 -10.14 -3.40
N THR A 36 -10.08 -10.79 -3.67
CA THR A 36 -11.21 -10.92 -2.71
C THR A 36 -10.91 -11.80 -1.49
N SER A 37 -9.77 -12.50 -1.50
CA SER A 37 -9.30 -13.33 -0.40
C SER A 37 -7.83 -13.03 -0.11
N GLY A 38 -7.37 -13.34 1.10
CA GLY A 38 -6.02 -13.02 1.55
C GLY A 38 -5.93 -11.67 2.26
N LYS A 39 -4.71 -11.17 2.43
CA LYS A 39 -4.42 -9.91 3.13
C LYS A 39 -3.91 -8.85 2.17
N ILE A 40 -4.45 -7.65 2.29
CA ILE A 40 -3.99 -6.48 1.55
C ILE A 40 -3.47 -5.46 2.57
N ARG A 41 -2.28 -4.92 2.34
CA ARG A 41 -1.73 -3.80 3.13
C ARG A 41 -1.40 -2.62 2.24
N ALA A 42 -1.85 -1.45 2.65
CA ALA A 42 -1.41 -0.19 2.06
C ALA A 42 -0.10 0.26 2.72
N ILE A 43 0.82 0.80 1.92
CA ILE A 43 2.05 1.44 2.38
C ILE A 43 2.17 2.86 1.87
N GLY A 44 2.85 3.69 2.67
CA GLY A 44 3.44 4.94 2.23
C GLY A 44 4.96 4.77 2.11
N ARG A 45 5.72 5.61 2.81
CA ARG A 45 7.20 5.63 2.77
C ARG A 45 7.90 4.58 3.64
N LEU A 46 7.17 3.63 4.23
CA LEU A 46 7.71 2.56 5.08
C LEU A 46 8.57 3.06 6.27
N HIS A 47 8.13 4.12 6.97
CA HIS A 47 8.80 4.63 8.17
C HIS A 47 8.38 3.94 9.48
N SER A 48 7.37 3.06 9.46
CA SER A 48 6.98 2.33 10.67
C SER A 48 8.09 1.36 11.10
N TRP A 49 8.40 1.35 12.39
CA TRP A 49 9.27 0.33 13.00
C TRP A 49 8.52 -0.94 13.42
N SER A 50 7.19 -0.93 13.41
CA SER A 50 6.36 -2.10 13.69
C SER A 50 6.10 -2.93 12.45
N GLU A 51 5.63 -4.16 12.64
CA GLU A 51 5.22 -5.12 11.60
C GLU A 51 3.92 -4.74 10.87
N ALA A 52 3.36 -3.55 11.13
CA ALA A 52 2.15 -3.07 10.47
C ALA A 52 2.17 -3.15 8.92
N PRO A 53 3.28 -2.86 8.21
CA PRO A 53 3.31 -2.96 6.75
C PRO A 53 3.55 -4.39 6.25
N GLU A 54 3.86 -5.36 7.13
CA GLU A 54 4.13 -6.73 6.71
C GLU A 54 2.88 -7.35 6.09
N CYS A 55 3.04 -7.82 4.86
CA CYS A 55 1.98 -8.45 4.09
C CYS A 55 2.53 -9.62 3.28
N PRO A 56 2.02 -10.84 3.49
CA PRO A 56 2.42 -11.97 2.67
C PRO A 56 1.79 -11.91 1.27
N ASP A 57 0.59 -11.38 1.11
CA ASP A 57 -0.15 -11.49 -0.16
C ASP A 57 0.01 -10.23 -1.03
N VAL A 58 -0.77 -9.16 -0.78
CA VAL A 58 -0.81 -7.99 -1.66
C VAL A 58 -0.37 -6.72 -0.96
N LEU A 59 0.66 -6.08 -1.50
CA LEU A 59 1.12 -4.77 -1.08
C LEU A 59 0.64 -3.69 -2.06
N VAL A 60 0.01 -2.64 -1.53
CA VAL A 60 -0.44 -1.49 -2.32
C VAL A 60 0.33 -0.25 -1.90
N ASP A 61 1.14 0.28 -2.81
CA ASP A 61 1.86 1.54 -2.63
C ASP A 61 1.02 2.71 -3.14
N LEU A 62 0.55 3.54 -2.21
CA LEU A 62 -0.32 4.67 -2.49
C LEU A 62 0.43 5.96 -2.89
N ARG A 63 1.70 5.87 -3.32
CA ARG A 63 2.53 7.05 -3.68
C ARG A 63 1.89 8.04 -4.67
N HIS A 64 0.95 7.59 -5.49
CA HIS A 64 0.25 8.42 -6.48
C HIS A 64 -1.02 9.09 -5.93
N PHE A 65 -1.54 8.65 -4.79
CA PHE A 65 -2.70 9.23 -4.10
C PHE A 65 -2.22 10.36 -3.18
N ASN A 66 -1.70 11.43 -3.79
CA ASN A 66 -0.97 12.49 -3.09
C ASN A 66 -1.58 13.89 -3.28
N SER A 67 -2.79 13.98 -3.83
CA SER A 67 -3.57 15.21 -3.96
C SER A 67 -4.47 15.43 -2.75
N VAL A 68 -4.63 16.69 -2.35
CA VAL A 68 -5.56 17.11 -1.31
C VAL A 68 -6.56 18.09 -1.91
N ALA A 69 -7.85 17.87 -1.66
CA ALA A 69 -8.92 18.81 -1.96
C ALA A 69 -9.49 19.35 -0.66
N ILE A 70 -9.65 20.67 -0.56
CA ILE A 70 -10.27 21.32 0.59
C ILE A 70 -11.73 21.58 0.22
N HIS A 71 -12.64 21.13 1.07
CA HIS A 71 -14.06 21.41 0.95
C HIS A 71 -14.47 22.25 2.16
N GLU A 72 -15.02 23.43 1.91
CA GLU A 72 -15.60 24.25 2.97
C GLU A 72 -17.01 23.71 3.29
N GLU A 73 -17.20 23.23 4.51
CA GLU A 73 -18.55 23.05 5.05
C GLU A 73 -18.97 24.35 5.75
N ASN A 74 -19.73 25.17 5.03
CA ASN A 74 -20.32 26.45 5.45
C ASN A 74 -19.30 27.54 5.82
N GLY A 75 -19.10 28.51 4.91
CA GLY A 75 -18.29 29.72 5.16
C GLY A 75 -18.81 30.60 6.31
#